data_AF-A0A2D5XZJ8-F1
#
_entry.id   AF-A0A2D5XZJ8-F1
#
_cell.length_a   1.000
_cell.length_b   1.000
_cell.length_c   1.000
_cell.angle_alpha   90.00
_cell.angle_beta   90.00
_cell.angle_gamma   90.00
#
_symmetry.space_group_name_H-M   'P 1'
#
loop_
_entity.id
_entity.type
_entity.pdbx_description
1 polymer ?
#
loop_
_entity_poly.entity_id
_entity_poly.type
_entity_poly.pdbx_seq_one_letter_code
_entity_poly.pdbx_strand_id
1 'polypeptide(L)'
;MSWIIIAGLVILGAILLEVKDLRHRIAFFAAIAGLLFVFGSLGVVYFANDVDLGSFSGIVDAGRLYVVWMGNFFENVAGISGYAVQQDWVVNSTMGG
;
A
#
# COMPACT_ATOMS: atom_id res chain seq x y z
N MET A 1 10.58 -14.71 14.04
CA MET A 1 10.27 -14.39 12.62
C MET A 1 10.22 -12.89 12.33
N SER A 2 9.75 -12.02 13.23
CA SER A 2 9.75 -10.55 13.03
C SER A 2 11.14 -9.91 12.83
N TRP A 3 12.19 -10.51 13.36
CA TRP A 3 13.57 -10.00 13.29
C TRP A 3 14.16 -9.99 11.87
N ILE A 4 13.75 -10.91 10.99
CA ILE A 4 14.23 -10.95 9.59
C ILE A 4 13.66 -9.78 8.78
N ILE A 5 12.39 -9.43 9.03
CA ILE A 5 11.74 -8.29 8.38
C ILE A 5 12.39 -6.98 8.84
N ILE A 6 12.65 -6.85 10.13
CA ILE A 6 13.34 -5.70 10.71
C ILE A 6 14.78 -5.61 10.18
N ALA A 7 15.50 -6.73 10.10
CA ALA A 7 16.86 -6.76 9.54
C ALA A 7 16.89 -6.37 8.06
N GLY A 8 15.93 -6.85 7.25
CA GLY A 8 15.79 -6.45 5.85
C GLY A 8 15.53 -4.95 5.70
N LEU A 9 14.65 -4.38 6.53
CA LEU A 9 14.37 -2.95 6.58
C LEU A 9 15.60 -2.10 6.95
N VAL A 10 16.38 -2.56 7.91
CA VAL A 10 17.60 -1.87 8.36
C VAL A 10 18.68 -1.91 7.28
N ILE A 11 18.88 -3.05 6.60
CA ILE A 11 19.85 -3.19 5.52
C ILE A 11 19.45 -2.31 4.32
N LEU A 12 18.17 -2.33 3.95
CA LEU A 12 17.66 -1.49 2.87
C LEU A 12 17.81 0.01 3.20
N GLY A 13 17.50 0.39 4.44
CA GLY A 13 17.69 1.75 4.94
C GLY A 13 19.16 2.18 4.94
N ALA A 14 20.08 1.29 5.34
CA ALA A 14 21.51 1.57 5.37
C ALA A 14 22.11 1.80 3.98
N ILE A 15 21.76 0.97 2.99
CA ILE A 15 22.24 1.11 1.59
C ILE A 15 21.74 2.42 0.97
N LEU A 16 20.57 2.91 1.38
CA LEU A 16 19.92 4.08 0.79
C LEU A 16 20.27 5.42 1.48
N LEU A 17 20.74 5.40 2.74
CA LEU A 17 21.23 6.58 3.47
C LEU A 17 22.55 7.14 2.93
N GLU A 18 23.27 6.35 2.15
CA GLU A 18 24.55 6.76 1.56
C GLU A 18 24.37 7.79 0.40
N VAL A 19 23.13 8.03 -0.04
CA VAL A 19 22.86 8.88 -1.21
C VAL A 19 22.37 10.29 -0.84
N LYS A 20 23.11 11.30 -1.30
CA LYS A 20 23.17 12.66 -0.73
C LYS A 20 22.14 13.67 -1.30
N ASP A 21 21.25 13.27 -2.20
CA ASP A 21 20.46 14.21 -3.04
C ASP A 21 18.98 14.36 -2.59
N LEU A 22 18.36 15.52 -2.84
CA LEU A 22 16.99 15.86 -2.38
C LEU A 22 15.91 14.96 -2.99
N ARG A 23 16.12 14.50 -4.23
CA ARG A 23 15.29 13.47 -4.87
C ARG A 23 15.30 12.15 -4.08
N HIS A 24 16.41 11.83 -3.44
CA HIS A 24 16.54 10.63 -2.61
C HIS A 24 15.80 10.76 -1.29
N ARG A 25 15.65 11.98 -0.74
CA ARG A 25 14.80 12.22 0.44
C ARG A 25 13.32 11.93 0.16
N ILE A 26 12.77 12.38 -0.96
CA ILE A 26 11.38 12.08 -1.33
C ILE A 26 11.23 10.59 -1.66
N ALA A 27 12.17 10.02 -2.41
CA ALA A 27 12.19 8.59 -2.69
C ALA A 27 12.27 7.75 -1.40
N PHE A 28 13.01 8.20 -0.38
CA PHE A 28 13.09 7.56 0.93
C PHE A 28 11.73 7.55 1.65
N PHE A 29 11.05 8.70 1.74
CA PHE A 29 9.71 8.75 2.33
C PHE A 29 8.71 7.90 1.56
N ALA A 30 8.74 7.94 0.22
CA ALA A 30 7.90 7.11 -0.62
C ALA A 30 8.21 5.62 -0.45
N ALA A 31 9.48 5.23 -0.34
CA ALA A 31 9.91 3.85 -0.14
C ALA A 31 9.48 3.32 1.23
N ILE A 32 9.67 4.10 2.31
CA ILE A 32 9.20 3.74 3.65
C ILE A 32 7.68 3.62 3.67
N ALA A 33 6.97 4.61 3.12
CA ALA A 33 5.52 4.56 3.04
C ALA A 33 5.04 3.34 2.24
N GLY A 34 5.68 3.04 1.11
CA GLY A 34 5.40 1.86 0.30
C GLY A 34 5.67 0.55 1.05
N LEU A 35 6.77 0.46 1.80
CA LEU A 35 7.10 -0.69 2.62
C LEU A 35 6.07 -0.90 3.74
N LEU A 36 5.75 0.16 4.48
CA LEU A 36 4.73 0.11 5.53
C LEU A 36 3.36 -0.26 4.95
N PHE A 37 3.03 0.27 3.77
CA PHE A 37 1.80 -0.07 3.06
C PHE A 37 1.76 -1.56 2.69
N VAL A 38 2.81 -2.09 2.06
CA VAL A 38 2.89 -3.51 1.66
C VAL A 38 2.85 -4.44 2.88
N PHE A 39 3.64 -4.17 3.91
CA PHE A 39 3.64 -5.00 5.12
C PHE A 39 2.32 -4.91 5.90
N GLY A 40 1.75 -3.71 6.02
CA GLY A 40 0.47 -3.50 6.67
C GLY A 40 -0.66 -4.22 5.95
N SER A 41 -0.75 -4.07 4.63
CA SER A 41 -1.78 -4.72 3.81
C SER A 41 -1.62 -6.24 3.74
N LEU A 42 -0.40 -6.76 3.64
CA LEU A 42 -0.14 -8.20 3.78
C LEU A 42 -0.58 -8.73 5.14
N GLY A 43 -0.34 -7.97 6.22
CA GLY A 43 -0.83 -8.29 7.55
C GLY A 43 -2.36 -8.37 7.59
N VAL A 44 -3.07 -7.39 7.01
CA VAL A 44 -4.54 -7.41 6.91
C VAL A 44 -5.03 -8.65 6.16
N VAL A 45 -4.44 -8.97 5.01
CA VAL A 45 -4.83 -10.16 4.23
C VAL A 45 -4.54 -11.45 4.99
N TYR A 46 -3.38 -11.54 5.65
CA TYR A 46 -2.98 -12.69 6.47
C TYR A 46 -3.97 -12.93 7.62
N PHE A 47 -4.25 -11.91 8.44
CA PHE A 47 -5.13 -12.05 9.60
C PHE A 47 -6.60 -12.25 9.20
N ALA A 48 -7.05 -11.69 8.08
CA ALA A 48 -8.42 -11.85 7.61
C ALA A 48 -8.71 -13.22 6.98
N ASN A 49 -7.69 -13.91 6.47
CA ASN A 49 -7.86 -15.18 5.73
C ASN A 49 -7.18 -16.38 6.40
N ASP A 50 -6.64 -16.20 7.62
CA ASP A 50 -6.00 -17.24 8.44
C ASP A 50 -4.99 -18.11 7.66
N VAL A 51 -4.15 -17.44 6.85
CA VAL A 51 -3.27 -18.14 5.91
C VAL A 51 -2.06 -18.73 6.63
N ASP A 52 -1.75 -20.01 6.41
CA ASP A 52 -0.55 -20.64 6.98
C ASP A 52 0.72 -20.36 6.14
N LEU A 53 1.46 -19.32 6.51
CA LEU A 53 2.75 -18.99 5.87
C LEU A 53 3.89 -19.97 6.18
N GLY A 54 3.66 -20.99 7.03
CA GLY A 54 4.64 -22.03 7.35
C GLY A 54 4.81 -23.07 6.25
N SER A 55 3.88 -23.11 5.29
CA SER A 55 3.90 -24.05 4.17
C SER A 55 4.12 -23.36 2.82
N PHE A 56 4.73 -24.08 1.86
CA PHE A 56 4.89 -23.56 0.50
C PHE A 56 3.55 -23.23 -0.17
N SER A 57 2.52 -24.06 0.06
CA SER A 57 1.16 -23.80 -0.42
C SER A 57 0.61 -22.49 0.14
N GLY A 58 0.72 -22.27 1.45
CA GLY A 58 0.19 -21.06 2.06
C GLY A 58 0.92 -19.79 1.65
N ILE A 59 2.20 -19.85 1.27
CA ILE A 59 2.90 -18.71 0.65
C ILE A 59 2.28 -18.38 -0.73
N VAL A 60 2.02 -19.40 -1.55
CA VAL A 60 1.37 -19.22 -2.87
C VAL A 60 -0.04 -18.67 -2.71
N ASP A 61 -0.81 -19.21 -1.76
CA ASP A 61 -2.18 -18.79 -1.48
C ASP A 61 -2.22 -17.35 -0.94
N ALA A 62 -1.31 -16.98 -0.02
CA ALA A 62 -1.16 -15.61 0.47
C ALA A 62 -0.83 -14.63 -0.68
N GLY A 63 0.08 -15.02 -1.58
CA GLY A 63 0.42 -14.21 -2.75
C GLY A 63 -0.78 -13.98 -3.66
N ARG A 64 -1.55 -15.03 -3.94
CA ARG A 64 -2.78 -14.93 -4.75
C ARG A 64 -3.82 -14.03 -4.09
N LEU A 65 -4.08 -14.23 -2.81
CA LEU A 65 -5.03 -13.42 -2.04
C LEU A 65 -4.61 -11.95 -2.00
N TYR A 66 -3.32 -11.67 -1.83
CA TYR A 66 -2.80 -10.31 -1.84
C TYR A 66 -2.98 -9.62 -3.19
N VAL A 67 -2.73 -10.31 -4.30
CA VAL A 67 -2.95 -9.76 -5.65
C VAL A 67 -4.44 -9.45 -5.88
N VAL A 68 -5.35 -10.33 -5.46
CA VAL A 68 -6.80 -10.10 -5.57
C VAL A 68 -7.21 -8.90 -4.71
N TRP A 69 -6.74 -8.83 -3.47
CA TRP A 69 -7.02 -7.70 -2.58
C TRP A 69 -6.52 -6.37 -3.18
N MET A 70 -5.32 -6.38 -3.77
CA MET A 70 -4.75 -5.20 -4.42
C MET A 70 -5.56 -4.76 -5.65
N GLY A 71 -6.04 -5.72 -6.45
CA GLY A 71 -6.94 -5.43 -7.58
C GLY A 71 -8.20 -4.71 -7.11
N ASN A 72 -8.87 -5.25 -6.09
CA ASN A 72 -10.06 -4.63 -5.49
C ASN A 72 -9.75 -3.25 -4.90
N PHE A 73 -8.57 -3.05 -4.30
CA PHE A 73 -8.16 -1.73 -3.80
C PHE A 73 -8.13 -0.69 -4.92
N PHE A 74 -7.49 -1.01 -6.06
CA PHE A 74 -7.43 -0.08 -7.20
C PHE A 74 -8.79 0.15 -7.86
N GLU A 75 -9.64 -0.87 -7.96
CA GLU A 75 -11.02 -0.70 -8.44
C GLU A 75 -11.82 0.26 -7.55
N ASN A 76 -11.69 0.14 -6.24
CA ASN A 76 -12.33 1.07 -5.29
C ASN A 76 -11.78 2.49 -5.42
N VAL A 77 -10.46 2.65 -5.52
CA VAL A 77 -9.84 3.97 -5.74
C VAL A 77 -10.31 4.60 -7.06
N ALA A 78 -10.40 3.81 -8.13
CA ALA A 78 -10.93 4.26 -9.41
C ALA A 78 -12.43 4.64 -9.31
N GLY A 79 -13.22 3.85 -8.58
CA GLY A 79 -14.63 4.14 -8.32
C GLY A 79 -14.84 5.44 -7.55
N ILE A 80 -14.08 5.65 -6.46
CA ILE A 80 -14.16 6.86 -5.64
C ILE A 80 -13.69 8.09 -6.43
N SER A 81 -12.56 7.98 -7.15
CA SER A 81 -12.05 9.10 -7.94
C SER A 81 -12.95 9.42 -9.13
N GLY A 82 -13.51 8.40 -9.81
CA GLY A 82 -14.50 8.56 -10.86
C GLY A 82 -15.78 9.23 -10.36
N TYR A 83 -16.29 8.80 -9.19
CA TYR A 83 -17.43 9.45 -8.53
C TYR A 83 -17.14 10.91 -8.19
N ALA A 84 -15.97 11.21 -7.64
CA ALA A 84 -15.58 12.57 -7.28
C ALA A 84 -15.48 13.49 -8.50
N VAL A 85 -15.01 13.01 -9.65
CA VAL A 85 -14.96 13.80 -10.90
C VAL A 85 -16.36 14.02 -11.49
N GLN A 86 -17.26 13.05 -11.35
CA GLN A 86 -18.64 13.14 -11.85
C GLN A 86 -19.55 13.98 -10.97
N GLN A 87 -19.11 14.39 -9.78
CA GLN A 87 -19.88 15.30 -8.96
C GLN A 87 -19.89 16.70 -9.56
N ASP A 88 -21.09 17.26 -9.73
CA ASP A 88 -21.28 18.68 -10.03
C ASP A 88 -20.95 19.49 -8.77
N TRP A 89 -19.67 19.84 -8.63
CA TRP A 89 -19.17 20.72 -7.56
C TRP A 89 -19.63 22.18 -7.73
N VAL A 90 -20.50 22.46 -8.70
CA VAL A 90 -21.14 23.76 -8.87
C VAL A 90 -22.09 23.96 -7.70
N VAL A 91 -21.70 24.83 -6.76
CA VAL A 91 -22.61 25.38 -5.75
C VAL A 91 -23.79 25.97 -6.50
N ASN A 92 -24.97 25.37 -6.33
CA ASN A 92 -26.19 25.80 -6.96
C ASN A 92 -26.48 27.27 -6.58
N SER A 93 -26.14 28.20 -7.46
CA SER A 93 -26.29 29.65 -7.27
C SER A 93 -27.72 30.14 -7.50
N THR A 94 -28.72 29.24 -7.55
CA THR A 94 -30.14 29.62 -7.72
C THR A 94 -30.87 30.04 -6.44
N MET A 95 -30.17 30.26 -5.32
CA MET A 95 -30.73 30.95 -4.15
C MET A 95 -30.02 32.30 -3.94
N GLY A 96 -30.26 33.24 -4.86
CA GLY A 96 -29.68 34.58 -4.80
C GLY A 96 -30.07 35.42 -6.01
N GLY A 97 -31.35 35.74 -6.16
CA GLY A 97 -31.89 36.61 -7.20
C GLY A 97 -33.40 36.72 -7.13
#